data_AF-A0A3N5HJ70-F1
#
_entry.id   AF-A0A3N5HJ70-F1
#
_cell.length_a   1.000
_cell.length_b   1.000
_cell.length_c   1.000
_cell.angle_alpha   90.00
_cell.angle_beta   90.00
_cell.angle_gamma   90.00
#
_symmetry.space_group_name_H-M   'P 1'
#
loop_
_entity.id
_entity.type
_entity.pdbx_description
1 polymer ?
#
loop_
_entity_poly.entity_id
_entity_poly.type
_entity_poly.pdbx_seq_one_letter_code
_entity_poly.pdbx_strand_id
1 'polypeptide(L)'
;MSGRLPRDLERTPLPMVEEPVVQVAPTRPPLTPAEWIRRNLFSNGFNGVLTIASAALVLFLSFQFVRFVFVSADWAVFQANLRVYMVGRFPEDQLWRVWSVVFFLAVLLGLSHAVLVPGRPTRRGLYLRA
;
A
#
# COMPACT_ATOMS: atom_id res chain seq x y z
N MET A 1 -4.99 35.67 47.79
CA MET A 1 -4.34 34.43 48.28
C MET A 1 -3.02 34.29 47.53
N SER A 2 -1.89 34.68 48.15
CA SER A 2 -0.58 34.64 47.49
C SER A 2 -0.07 33.19 47.45
N GLY A 3 0.07 32.61 46.27
CA GLY A 3 0.70 31.31 46.07
C GLY A 3 2.18 31.38 46.37
N ARG A 4 2.56 31.30 47.66
CA ARG A 4 3.95 31.09 48.04
C ARG A 4 4.27 29.63 47.76
N LEU A 5 5.15 29.40 46.79
CA LEU A 5 5.72 28.08 46.56
C LEU A 5 6.39 27.57 47.87
N PRO A 6 6.22 26.29 48.23
CA PRO A 6 6.88 25.70 49.38
C PRO A 6 8.41 25.89 49.32
N ARG A 7 9.04 26.30 50.43
CA ARG A 7 10.47 26.67 50.52
C ARG A 7 11.45 25.56 50.17
N ASP A 8 10.97 24.33 50.14
CA ASP A 8 11.64 23.10 49.72
C ASP A 8 11.92 23.06 48.20
N LEU A 9 11.09 23.70 47.37
CA LEU A 9 11.32 23.81 45.92
C LEU A 9 12.35 24.90 45.57
N GLU A 10 12.57 25.88 46.45
CA GLU A 10 13.58 26.94 46.26
C GLU A 10 15.02 26.46 46.54
N ARG A 11 15.18 25.40 47.34
CA ARG A 11 16.49 24.91 47.81
C ARG A 11 16.97 23.64 47.14
N THR A 12 16.11 22.97 46.38
CA THR A 12 16.49 21.78 45.64
C THR A 12 16.95 22.24 44.27
N PRO A 13 18.25 22.18 43.94
CA PRO A 13 18.66 22.30 42.55
C PRO A 13 18.02 21.09 41.87
N LEU A 14 16.94 21.29 41.12
CA LEU A 14 16.48 20.25 40.22
C LEU A 14 17.70 19.92 39.36
N PRO A 15 18.22 18.68 39.37
CA PRO A 15 19.22 18.33 38.41
C PRO A 15 18.56 18.63 37.07
N MET A 16 19.07 19.66 36.38
CA MET A 16 18.79 19.88 34.98
C MET A 16 19.41 18.67 34.31
N VAL A 17 18.68 17.55 34.32
CA VAL A 17 19.03 16.39 33.55
C VAL A 17 18.90 16.91 32.14
N GLU A 18 19.99 17.42 31.61
CA GLU A 18 20.14 17.67 30.18
C GLU A 18 19.76 16.35 29.54
N GLU A 19 18.55 16.29 29.01
CA GLU A 19 18.09 15.15 28.25
C GLU A 19 19.19 14.92 27.21
N PRO A 20 19.83 13.76 27.20
CA PRO A 20 20.95 13.53 26.31
C PRO A 20 20.46 13.86 24.91
N VAL A 21 21.13 14.82 24.25
CA VAL A 21 20.78 15.28 22.90
C VAL A 21 20.45 14.05 22.09
N VAL A 22 19.20 13.93 21.64
CA VAL A 22 18.71 12.76 20.91
C VAL A 22 19.64 12.58 19.70
N GLN A 23 20.61 11.68 19.84
CA GLN A 23 21.54 11.35 18.79
C GLN A 23 20.71 10.66 17.73
N VAL A 24 20.41 11.40 16.66
CA VAL A 24 19.77 10.85 15.48
C VAL A 24 20.58 9.62 15.09
N ALA A 25 19.93 8.45 15.08
CA ALA A 25 20.61 7.20 14.78
C ALA A 25 21.41 7.37 13.49
N PRO A 26 22.69 6.94 13.45
CA PRO A 26 23.51 7.13 12.26
C PRO A 26 22.78 6.56 11.05
N THR A 27 22.57 7.41 10.04
CA THR A 27 21.86 7.00 8.82
C THR A 27 22.76 5.99 8.12
N ARG A 28 22.31 4.72 8.02
CA ARG A 28 23.06 3.71 7.28
C ARG A 28 23.20 4.19 5.83
N PRO A 29 24.40 4.09 5.23
CA PRO A 29 24.56 4.42 3.82
C PRO A 29 23.58 3.57 2.98
N PRO A 30 22.96 4.16 1.94
CA PRO A 30 22.04 3.42 1.10
C PRO A 30 22.78 2.28 0.41
N LEU A 31 22.20 1.08 0.45
CA LEU A 31 22.73 -0.08 -0.26
C LEU A 31 22.59 0.12 -1.76
N THR A 32 23.59 -0.31 -2.51
CA THR A 32 23.41 -0.47 -3.96
C THR A 32 22.38 -1.58 -4.23
N PRO A 33 21.67 -1.57 -5.38
CA PRO A 33 20.71 -2.63 -5.72
C PRO A 33 21.32 -4.04 -5.68
N ALA A 34 22.57 -4.19 -6.12
CA ALA A 34 23.28 -5.46 -6.12
C ALA A 34 23.58 -5.96 -4.69
N GLU A 35 24.06 -5.07 -3.80
CA GLU A 35 24.27 -5.40 -2.40
C GLU A 35 22.98 -5.77 -1.70
N TRP A 36 21.88 -5.06 -2.02
CA TRP A 36 20.56 -5.38 -1.51
C TRP A 36 20.10 -6.78 -1.97
N ILE A 37 20.23 -7.10 -3.26
CA ILE A 37 19.86 -8.42 -3.80
C ILE A 37 20.66 -9.53 -3.11
N ARG A 38 21.98 -9.38 -3.03
CA ARG A 38 22.85 -10.36 -2.38
C ARG A 38 22.47 -10.54 -0.91
N ARG A 39 22.24 -9.45 -0.19
CA ARG A 39 21.92 -9.47 1.25
C ARG A 39 20.53 -10.05 1.55
N ASN A 40 19.55 -9.85 0.68
CA ASN A 40 18.17 -10.28 0.96
C ASN A 40 17.83 -11.64 0.33
N LEU A 41 18.24 -11.88 -0.93
CA LEU A 41 17.88 -13.10 -1.66
C LEU A 41 18.94 -14.21 -1.48
N PHE A 42 20.22 -13.84 -1.45
CA PHE A 42 21.34 -14.79 -1.39
C PHE A 42 22.12 -14.70 -0.06
N SER A 43 21.42 -14.49 1.05
CA SER A 43 22.04 -14.31 2.37
C SER A 43 22.75 -15.57 2.89
N ASN A 44 22.29 -16.76 2.50
CA ASN A 44 22.95 -18.04 2.76
C ASN A 44 22.64 -19.05 1.64
N GLY A 45 23.22 -20.25 1.71
CA GLY A 45 23.03 -21.30 0.70
C GLY A 45 21.58 -21.75 0.53
N PHE A 46 20.84 -21.96 1.62
CA PHE A 46 19.43 -22.33 1.59
C PHE A 46 18.56 -21.25 0.92
N ASN A 47 18.77 -19.98 1.30
CA ASN A 47 18.08 -18.84 0.69
C ASN A 47 18.44 -18.67 -0.78
N GLY A 48 19.68 -18.99 -1.17
CA GLY A 48 20.08 -19.03 -2.57
C GLY A 48 19.34 -20.10 -3.37
N VAL A 49 19.25 -21.33 -2.86
CA VAL A 49 18.48 -22.42 -3.49
C VAL A 49 17.00 -22.05 -3.58
N LEU A 50 16.42 -21.54 -2.49
CA LEU A 50 15.02 -21.10 -2.46
C LEU A 50 14.77 -19.99 -3.49
N THR A 51 15.65 -19.00 -3.59
CA THR A 51 15.54 -17.92 -4.57
C THR A 51 15.56 -18.46 -6.01
N ILE A 52 16.48 -19.37 -6.33
CA ILE A 52 16.57 -19.97 -7.67
C ILE A 52 15.32 -20.80 -7.97
N ALA A 53 14.86 -21.62 -7.03
CA ALA A 53 13.67 -22.44 -7.19
C ALA A 53 12.41 -21.57 -7.37
N SER A 54 12.24 -20.54 -6.55
CA SER A 54 11.14 -19.58 -6.68
C SER A 54 11.20 -18.82 -8.01
N ALA A 55 12.38 -18.35 -8.43
CA ALA A 55 12.54 -17.68 -9.72
C ALA A 55 12.18 -18.61 -10.89
N ALA A 56 12.64 -19.86 -10.86
CA ALA A 56 12.30 -20.86 -11.87
C ALA A 56 10.78 -21.13 -11.91
N LEU A 57 10.15 -21.27 -10.75
CA LEU A 57 8.70 -21.44 -10.65
C LEU A 57 7.95 -20.23 -11.22
N VAL A 58 8.33 -19.01 -10.84
CA VAL A 58 7.72 -17.77 -11.35
C VAL A 58 7.85 -17.68 -12.86
N LEU A 59 9.05 -17.96 -13.41
CA LEU A 59 9.27 -17.96 -14.86
C LEU A 59 8.44 -19.02 -15.57
N PHE A 60 8.36 -20.23 -15.02
CA PHE A 60 7.54 -21.30 -15.57
C PHE A 60 6.05 -20.93 -15.58
N LEU A 61 5.51 -20.45 -14.46
CA LEU A 61 4.10 -20.03 -14.37
C LEU A 61 3.81 -18.85 -15.29
N SER A 62 4.72 -17.88 -15.36
CA SER A 62 4.60 -16.72 -16.26
C SER A 62 4.59 -17.15 -17.72
N PHE A 63 5.50 -18.05 -18.11
CA PHE A 63 5.53 -18.61 -19.46
C PHE A 63 4.23 -19.33 -19.80
N GLN A 64 3.73 -20.19 -18.91
CA GLN A 64 2.47 -20.90 -19.12
C GLN A 64 1.28 -19.95 -19.21
N PHE A 65 1.24 -18.92 -18.38
CA PHE A 65 0.21 -17.88 -18.41
C PHE A 65 0.24 -17.10 -19.73
N VAL A 66 1.41 -16.61 -20.14
CA VAL A 66 1.58 -15.89 -21.42
C VAL A 66 1.18 -16.78 -22.59
N ARG A 67 1.64 -18.03 -22.63
CA ARG A 67 1.27 -19.00 -23.66
C ARG A 67 -0.24 -19.25 -23.70
N PHE A 68 -0.87 -19.38 -22.53
CA PHE A 68 -2.32 -19.51 -22.45
C PHE A 68 -3.00 -18.28 -23.04
N VAL A 69 -2.69 -17.07 -22.55
CA VAL A 69 -3.33 -15.81 -22.96
C VAL A 69 -3.22 -15.57 -24.47
N PHE A 70 -2.03 -15.80 -25.06
CA PHE A 70 -1.77 -15.40 -26.45
C PHE A 70 -1.89 -16.52 -27.48
N VAL A 71 -1.77 -17.79 -27.08
CA VAL A 71 -1.71 -18.90 -28.04
C VAL A 71 -2.86 -19.88 -27.88
N SER A 72 -3.22 -20.24 -26.64
CA SER A 72 -4.16 -21.34 -26.39
C SER A 72 -5.58 -20.88 -26.01
N ALA A 73 -5.74 -19.66 -25.50
CA ALA A 73 -7.04 -19.16 -25.04
C ALA A 73 -7.96 -18.82 -26.22
N ASP A 74 -9.16 -19.39 -26.21
CA ASP A 74 -10.25 -18.99 -27.10
C ASP A 74 -11.04 -17.83 -26.48
N TRP A 75 -10.67 -16.62 -26.91
CA TRP A 75 -11.33 -15.40 -26.46
C TRP A 75 -12.76 -15.26 -26.97
N ALA A 76 -13.14 -15.93 -28.06
CA ALA A 76 -14.50 -15.86 -28.60
C ALA A 76 -15.50 -16.52 -27.65
N VAL A 77 -15.14 -17.65 -27.03
CA VAL A 77 -15.97 -18.32 -26.01
C VAL A 77 -16.17 -17.41 -24.80
N PHE A 78 -15.11 -16.74 -24.34
CA PHE A 78 -15.19 -15.82 -23.21
C PHE A 78 -16.10 -14.63 -23.51
N GLN A 79 -15.95 -14.00 -24.69
CA GLN A 79 -16.76 -12.86 -25.11
C GLN A 79 -18.23 -13.24 -25.31
N ALA A 80 -18.50 -14.40 -25.93
CA ALA A 80 -19.86 -14.90 -26.14
C ALA A 80 -20.61 -15.18 -24.83
N ASN A 81 -19.89 -15.50 -23.75
CA ASN A 81 -20.47 -15.84 -22.45
C ASN A 81 -20.24 -14.77 -21.38
N LEU A 82 -19.71 -13.59 -21.74
CA LEU A 82 -19.32 -12.55 -20.79
C LEU A 82 -20.49 -12.11 -19.90
N ARG A 83 -21.69 -12.02 -20.49
CA ARG A 83 -22.92 -11.77 -19.75
C ARG A 83 -23.18 -12.86 -18.69
N VAL A 84 -23.08 -14.13 -19.05
CA VAL A 84 -23.33 -15.24 -18.12
C VAL A 84 -22.33 -15.21 -16.96
N TYR A 85 -21.07 -14.81 -17.21
CA TYR A 85 -20.09 -14.65 -16.14
C TYR A 85 -20.37 -13.44 -15.23
N MET A 86 -20.90 -12.34 -15.77
CA MET A 86 -21.16 -11.13 -14.98
C MET A 86 -22.49 -11.18 -14.20
N VAL A 87 -23.54 -11.74 -14.79
CA VAL A 87 -24.91 -11.69 -14.23
C VAL A 87 -25.56 -13.07 -14.08
N GLY A 88 -24.87 -14.15 -14.45
CA GLY A 88 -25.43 -15.51 -14.39
C GLY A 88 -26.52 -15.76 -15.43
N ARG A 89 -27.50 -16.60 -15.08
CA ARG A 89 -28.67 -16.94 -15.91
C ARG A 89 -29.82 -15.93 -15.78
N PHE A 90 -29.52 -14.67 -15.47
CA PHE A 90 -30.55 -13.67 -15.21
C PHE A 90 -31.30 -13.28 -16.49
N PRO A 91 -32.64 -13.15 -16.45
CA PRO A 91 -33.47 -12.77 -17.60
C PRO A 91 -32.99 -11.46 -18.26
N GLU A 92 -32.93 -11.41 -19.60
CA GLU A 92 -32.34 -10.25 -20.30
C GLU A 92 -33.16 -8.97 -20.10
N ASP A 93 -34.48 -9.12 -20.10
CA ASP A 93 -35.47 -8.06 -19.89
C ASP A 93 -35.37 -7.40 -18.50
N GLN A 94 -34.72 -8.07 -17.54
CA GLN A 94 -34.58 -7.56 -16.17
C GLN A 94 -33.17 -7.07 -15.84
N LEU A 95 -32.22 -7.11 -16.77
CA LEU A 95 -30.82 -6.70 -16.52
C LEU A 95 -30.69 -5.28 -16.00
N TRP A 96 -31.65 -4.40 -16.32
CA TRP A 96 -31.71 -3.04 -15.80
C TRP A 96 -31.71 -3.01 -14.26
N ARG A 97 -32.28 -4.01 -13.58
CA ARG A 97 -32.28 -4.11 -12.10
C ARG A 97 -30.88 -4.30 -11.56
N VAL A 98 -30.10 -5.20 -12.17
CA VAL A 98 -28.73 -5.50 -11.77
C VAL A 98 -27.87 -4.25 -11.94
N TRP A 99 -27.93 -3.62 -13.12
CA TRP A 99 -27.18 -2.39 -13.38
C TRP A 99 -27.60 -1.23 -12.48
N SER A 100 -28.89 -1.09 -12.18
CA SER A 100 -29.38 -0.04 -11.26
C SER A 100 -28.76 -0.17 -9.87
N VAL A 101 -28.69 -1.38 -9.33
CA VAL A 101 -28.05 -1.63 -8.02
C VAL A 101 -26.55 -1.34 -8.09
N VAL A 102 -25.87 -1.77 -9.17
CA VAL A 102 -24.43 -1.51 -9.36
C VAL A 102 -24.14 0.00 -9.41
N PHE A 103 -24.90 0.77 -10.20
CA PHE A 103 -24.73 2.22 -10.28
C PHE A 103 -25.06 2.91 -8.95
N PHE A 104 -26.12 2.48 -8.28
CA PHE A 104 -26.47 3.02 -6.97
C PHE A 104 -25.35 2.79 -5.93
N LEU A 105 -24.79 1.57 -5.88
CA LEU A 105 -23.65 1.27 -5.03
C LEU A 105 -22.41 2.09 -5.41
N ALA A 106 -22.10 2.26 -6.69
CA ALA A 106 -20.98 3.06 -7.14
C ALA A 106 -21.11 4.53 -6.70
N VAL A 107 -22.32 5.10 -6.78
CA VAL A 107 -22.62 6.46 -6.29
C VAL A 107 -22.41 6.54 -4.78
N LEU A 108 -22.96 5.60 -4.01
CA LEU A 108 -22.80 5.59 -2.55
C LEU A 108 -21.33 5.47 -2.14
N LEU A 109 -20.57 4.61 -2.81
CA LEU A 109 -19.13 4.47 -2.56
C LEU A 109 -18.36 5.75 -2.89
N GLY A 110 -18.68 6.39 -4.02
CA GLY A 110 -18.10 7.67 -4.41
C GLY A 110 -18.37 8.79 -3.40
N LEU A 111 -19.62 8.91 -2.94
CA LEU A 111 -20.01 9.88 -1.93
C LEU A 111 -19.37 9.58 -0.57
N SER A 112 -19.33 8.31 -0.16
CA SER A 112 -18.68 7.89 1.09
C SER A 112 -17.19 8.25 1.08
N HIS A 113 -16.49 7.98 -0.03
CA HIS A 113 -15.08 8.35 -0.19
C HIS A 113 -14.87 9.86 -0.15
N ALA A 114 -15.73 10.64 -0.82
CA ALA A 114 -15.64 12.10 -0.82
C ALA A 114 -15.79 12.71 0.58
N VAL A 115 -16.64 12.11 1.44
CA VAL A 115 -16.82 12.54 2.84
C VAL A 115 -15.66 12.09 3.73
N LEU A 116 -15.20 10.84 3.58
CA LEU A 116 -14.19 10.24 4.46
C LEU A 116 -12.75 10.68 4.17
N VAL A 117 -12.46 11.13 2.94
CA VAL A 117 -11.12 11.57 2.53
C VAL A 117 -11.16 13.08 2.24
N PRO A 118 -11.03 13.93 3.27
CA PRO A 118 -10.93 15.36 3.03
C PRO A 118 -9.73 15.64 2.12
N GLY A 119 -9.95 16.45 1.08
CA GLY A 119 -8.90 16.87 0.17
C GLY A 119 -7.75 17.48 0.96
N ARG A 120 -6.60 16.80 0.98
CA ARG A 120 -5.41 17.31 1.67
C ARG A 120 -4.99 18.60 0.97
N PRO A 121 -5.00 19.77 1.62
CA PRO A 121 -4.54 20.98 0.99
C PRO A 121 -3.06 20.80 0.63
N THR A 122 -2.76 20.83 -0.67
CA THR A 122 -1.38 20.78 -1.15
C THR A 122 -0.68 22.05 -0.67
N ARG A 123 0.29 21.92 0.25
CA ARG A 123 1.09 23.02 0.82
C ARG A 123 2.05 23.63 -0.23
N ARG A 124 1.55 24.09 -1.38
CA ARG A 124 2.35 24.76 -2.42
C ARG A 124 2.47 26.28 -2.22
N GLY A 125 1.68 26.89 -1.32
CA GLY A 125 1.65 28.35 -1.13
C GLY A 125 2.62 28.94 -0.10
N LEU A 126 3.41 28.13 0.61
CA LEU A 126 4.25 28.62 1.73
C LEU A 126 5.63 29.17 1.33
N TYR A 127 6.03 29.07 0.06
CA TYR A 127 7.37 29.47 -0.41
C TYR A 127 7.38 30.75 -1.27
N LEU A 128 6.25 31.42 -1.49
CA LEU A 128 6.17 32.65 -2.30
C LEU A 128 6.08 33.94 -1.45
N ARG A 129 6.43 33.86 -0.16
CA ARG A 129 6.56 35.01 0.73
C ARG A 129 7.84 34.87 1.56
N ALA A 130 8.98 35.12 0.92
CA ALA A 130 10.27 35.42 1.58
C ALA A 130 10.99 36.46 0.73
#